data_AF-A0A822L7V5-F1
#
_entry.id   AF-A0A822L7V5-F1
#
_cell.length_a   1.000
_cell.length_b   1.000
_cell.length_c   1.000
_cell.angle_alpha   90.00
_cell.angle_beta   90.00
_cell.angle_gamma   90.00
#
_symmetry.space_group_name_H-M   'P 1'
#
loop_
_entity.id
_entity.type
_entity.pdbx_description
1 polymer ?
#
loop_
_entity_poly.entity_id
_entity_poly.type
_entity_poly.pdbx_seq_one_letter_code
_entity_poly.pdbx_strand_id
1 'polypeptide(L)'
;MISGIVANGHPLITILFRIPNRADFPIEFVVDTGFTDELCLPPEAVALLNLPFRYDMRANLADNSQVMLPLHKAIIIWNGEE
;
A
#
# COMPACT_ATOMS: atom_id res chain seq x y z
N MET A 1 0.53 11.26 14.49
CA MET A 1 -0.57 12.04 13.86
C MET A 1 -0.41 11.87 12.37
N ILE A 2 -1.46 11.45 11.65
CA ILE A 2 -1.40 11.30 10.20
C ILE A 2 -1.81 12.64 9.58
N SER A 3 -1.02 13.14 8.63
CA SER A 3 -1.30 14.37 7.89
C SER A 3 -1.46 14.04 6.41
N GLY A 4 -2.43 14.67 5.76
CA GLY A 4 -2.76 14.44 4.37
C GLY A 4 -3.65 15.55 3.82
N ILE A 5 -4.18 15.33 2.62
CA ILE A 5 -5.14 16.24 1.98
C ILE A 5 -6.46 15.52 1.74
N VAL A 6 -7.53 16.27 1.54
CA VAL A 6 -8.79 15.71 1.01
C VAL A 6 -8.94 16.23 -0.41
N ALA A 7 -9.03 15.32 -1.38
CA ALA A 7 -9.26 15.66 -2.78
C ALA A 7 -10.33 14.73 -3.36
N ASN A 8 -11.25 15.30 -4.16
CA ASN A 8 -12.36 14.56 -4.78
C ASN A 8 -13.19 13.70 -3.79
N GLY A 9 -13.32 14.15 -2.54
CA GLY A 9 -14.04 13.42 -1.49
C GLY A 9 -13.25 12.27 -0.84
N HIS A 10 -11.97 12.08 -1.22
CA HIS A 10 -11.11 11.05 -0.65
C HIS A 10 -10.03 11.66 0.24
N PRO A 11 -9.84 11.14 1.48
CA PRO A 11 -8.66 11.42 2.27
C PRO A 11 -7.44 10.75 1.65
N LEU A 12 -6.42 11.53 1.34
CA LEU A 12 -5.19 11.10 0.68
C LEU A 12 -3.99 11.32 1.59
N ILE A 13 -3.13 10.30 1.68
CA ILE A 13 -1.85 10.37 2.41
C ILE A 13 -0.72 9.89 1.51
N THR A 14 0.45 10.48 1.63
CA THR A 14 1.65 9.99 0.96
C THR A 14 2.43 9.08 1.90
N ILE A 15 2.71 7.86 1.47
CA ILE A 15 3.56 6.91 2.17
C ILE A 15 4.87 6.78 1.38
N LEU A 16 6.00 6.89 2.08
CA LEU A 16 7.32 6.69 1.49
C LEU A 16 7.70 5.22 1.56
N PHE A 17 8.03 4.62 0.43
CA PHE A 17 8.57 3.27 0.35
C PHE A 17 10.09 3.31 0.41
N ARG A 18 10.67 2.58 1.36
CA ARG A 18 12.12 2.42 1.45
C ARG A 18 12.59 1.25 0.59
N ILE A 19 13.47 1.56 -0.35
CA ILE A 19 14.06 0.59 -1.25
C ILE A 19 15.57 0.56 -0.98
N PRO A 20 16.17 -0.60 -0.65
CA PRO A 20 17.59 -0.68 -0.35
C PRO A 20 18.46 -0.08 -1.47
N ASN A 21 19.38 0.80 -1.09
CA ASN A 21 20.33 1.46 -1.99
C ASN A 21 19.68 2.36 -3.07
N ARG A 22 18.46 2.85 -2.84
CA ARG A 22 17.77 3.82 -3.70
C ARG A 22 17.14 4.92 -2.85
N ALA A 23 16.75 6.01 -3.49
CA ALA A 23 15.94 7.03 -2.82
C ALA A 23 14.57 6.46 -2.42
N ASP A 24 14.04 6.94 -1.30
CA ASP A 24 12.68 6.60 -0.87
C ASP A 24 11.67 7.03 -1.96
N PHE A 25 10.67 6.20 -2.22
CA PHE A 25 9.71 6.39 -3.31
C PHE A 25 8.32 6.75 -2.76
N PRO A 26 7.78 7.95 -3.04
CA PRO A 26 6.47 8.36 -2.54
C PRO A 26 5.33 7.74 -3.35
N ILE A 27 4.32 7.22 -2.64
CA ILE A 27 3.06 6.75 -3.23
C ILE A 27 1.89 7.36 -2.46
N GLU A 28 0.92 7.89 -3.19
CA GLU A 28 -0.33 8.41 -2.62
C GLU A 28 -1.34 7.27 -2.43
N PHE A 29 -1.94 7.21 -1.25
CA PHE A 29 -2.98 6.26 -0.88
C PHE A 29 -4.26 6.98 -0.47
N VAL A 30 -5.39 6.38 -0.82
CA VAL A 30 -6.67 6.69 -0.18
C VAL A 30 -6.70 6.02 1.18
N VAL A 31 -7.09 6.76 2.22
CA VAL A 31 -7.36 6.17 3.54
C VAL A 31 -8.71 5.45 3.49
N ASP A 32 -8.66 4.12 3.50
CA ASP A 32 -9.84 3.26 3.57
C ASP A 32 -9.97 2.64 4.97
N THR A 33 -10.94 3.11 5.75
CA THR A 33 -11.20 2.61 7.11
C THR A 33 -12.01 1.30 7.14
N GLY A 34 -12.54 0.85 6.00
CA GLY A 34 -13.16 -0.46 5.84
C GLY A 34 -12.14 -1.56 5.48
N PHE A 35 -10.91 -1.19 5.13
CA PHE A 35 -9.82 -2.10 4.83
C PHE A 35 -9.08 -2.53 6.11
N THR A 36 -8.60 -3.78 6.16
CA THR A 36 -8.35 -4.43 7.46
C THR A 36 -6.89 -4.73 7.81
N ASP A 37 -5.92 -4.69 6.88
CA ASP A 37 -4.55 -5.12 7.25
C ASP A 37 -3.42 -4.51 6.38
N GLU A 38 -3.30 -4.90 5.11
CA GLU A 38 -2.16 -4.53 4.24
C GLU A 38 -2.36 -3.31 3.32
N LEU A 39 -1.27 -2.73 2.82
CA LEU A 39 -1.36 -1.70 1.78
C LEU A 39 -1.76 -2.33 0.43
N CYS A 40 -2.83 -1.83 -0.18
CA CYS A 40 -3.24 -2.22 -1.54
C CYS A 40 -2.45 -1.42 -2.59
N LEU A 41 -1.72 -2.12 -3.45
CA LEU A 41 -0.96 -1.53 -4.55
C LEU A 41 -1.41 -2.09 -5.90
N PRO A 42 -1.42 -1.28 -6.98
CA PRO A 42 -1.53 -1.78 -8.33
C PRO A 42 -0.36 -2.73 -8.67
N PRO A 43 -0.59 -3.80 -9.46
CA PRO A 43 0.48 -4.72 -9.88
C PRO A 43 1.68 -4.02 -10.54
N GLU A 44 1.44 -2.92 -11.26
CA GLU A 44 2.48 -2.12 -11.90
C GLU A 44 3.41 -1.47 -10.87
N ALA A 45 2.88 -1.00 -9.74
CA ALA A 45 3.67 -0.43 -8.65
C ALA A 45 4.50 -1.53 -7.96
N VAL A 46 3.92 -2.70 -7.73
CA VAL A 46 4.63 -3.87 -7.19
C VAL A 46 5.83 -4.25 -8.09
N ALA A 47 5.61 -4.29 -9.40
CA ALA A 47 6.66 -4.59 -10.38
C ALA A 47 7.73 -3.51 -10.45
N LEU A 48 7.34 -2.23 -10.47
CA LEU A 48 8.26 -1.09 -10.50
C LEU A 48 9.20 -1.06 -9.29
N LEU A 49 8.66 -1.34 -8.10
CA LEU A 49 9.40 -1.37 -6.84
C LEU A 49 10.16 -2.69 -6.64
N ASN A 50 9.89 -3.70 -7.47
CA ASN A 50 10.43 -5.05 -7.35
C ASN A 50 10.20 -5.65 -5.94
N LEU A 51 8.98 -5.53 -5.43
CA LEU A 51 8.66 -5.99 -4.07
C LEU A 51 8.71 -7.53 -3.98
N PRO A 52 9.42 -8.10 -2.99
CA PRO A 52 9.51 -9.54 -2.83
C PRO A 52 8.15 -10.18 -2.58
N PHE A 53 7.76 -11.14 -3.44
CA PHE A 53 6.61 -11.99 -3.20
C PHE A 53 6.78 -12.82 -1.92
N ARG A 54 5.68 -13.06 -1.19
CA ARG A 54 5.67 -13.86 0.03
C ARG A 54 4.78 -15.09 -0.13
N TYR A 55 3.50 -14.89 -0.40
CA TYR A 55 2.49 -15.94 -0.58
C TYR A 55 1.22 -15.32 -1.16
N ASP A 56 0.29 -16.15 -1.65
CA ASP A 56 -1.04 -15.70 -2.02
C ASP A 56 -1.98 -15.73 -0.81
N MET A 57 -2.79 -14.68 -0.65
CA MET A 57 -3.77 -14.55 0.41
C MET A 57 -5.19 -14.54 -0.14
N ARG A 58 -6.15 -15.12 0.58
CA ARG A 58 -7.56 -15.03 0.23
C ARG A 58 -8.14 -13.72 0.78
N ALA A 59 -8.64 -12.87 -0.09
CA ALA A 59 -9.31 -11.62 0.27
C ALA A 59 -10.82 -11.70 -0.02
N ASN A 60 -11.62 -10.99 0.78
CA ASN A 60 -13.04 -10.76 0.52
C ASN A 60 -13.23 -9.35 -0.01
N LEU A 61 -13.84 -9.21 -1.18
CA LEU A 61 -14.12 -7.90 -1.77
C LEU A 61 -15.45 -7.33 -1.25
N ALA A 62 -15.70 -6.05 -1.54
CA ALA A 62 -16.91 -5.35 -1.09
C ALA A 62 -18.21 -5.96 -1.65
N ASP A 63 -18.14 -6.65 -2.79
CA ASP A 63 -19.25 -7.40 -3.38
C ASP A 63 -19.40 -8.82 -2.80
N ASN A 64 -18.64 -9.13 -1.74
CA ASN A 64 -18.57 -10.42 -1.06
C ASN A 64 -17.99 -11.57 -1.91
N SER A 65 -17.35 -11.26 -3.03
CA SER A 65 -16.57 -12.24 -3.78
C SER A 65 -15.23 -12.54 -3.09
N GLN A 66 -14.78 -13.79 -3.20
CA GLN A 66 -13.47 -14.21 -2.70
C GLN A 66 -12.48 -14.31 -3.84
N VAL A 67 -11.32 -13.67 -3.67
CA VAL A 67 -10.22 -13.67 -4.64
C VAL A 67 -8.92 -14.07 -3.97
N MET A 68 -7.98 -14.60 -4.77
CA MET A 68 -6.59 -14.79 -4.35
C MET A 68 -5.78 -13.58 -4.81
N LEU A 69 -5.08 -12.92 -3.87
CA LEU A 69 -4.21 -11.79 -4.14
C LEU A 69 -2.77 -12.13 -3.72
N PRO A 70 -1.75 -11.73 -4.50
CA PRO A 70 -0.37 -11.94 -4.12
C PRO A 70 0.04 -10.94 -3.04
N LEU A 71 0.57 -11.43 -1.92
CA LEU A 71 1.13 -10.60 -0.87
C LEU A 71 2.63 -10.40 -1.09
N HIS A 72 3.07 -9.15 -1.01
CA HIS A 72 4.46 -8.75 -1.17
C HIS A 72 4.99 -8.05 0.09
N LYS A 73 6.28 -8.21 0.36
CA LYS A 73 6.96 -7.50 1.45
C LYS A 73 7.39 -6.11 0.98
N ALA A 74 7.09 -5.08 1.76
CA ALA A 74 7.62 -3.73 1.60
C ALA A 74 8.21 -3.22 2.91
N ILE A 75 9.04 -2.18 2.83
CA ILE A 75 9.47 -1.34 3.95
C ILE A 75 8.93 0.04 3.64
N ILE A 76 8.27 0.68 4.61
CA ILE A 76 7.76 2.04 4.47
C ILE A 76 8.41 2.93 5.52
N ILE A 77 8.37 4.24 5.31
CA ILE A 77 8.73 5.21 6.34
C ILE A 77 7.45 5.78 6.93
N TRP A 78 7.26 5.50 8.22
CA TRP A 78 6.14 5.93 9.00
C TRP A 78 6.61 6.86 10.12
N ASN A 79 6.17 8.11 10.10
CA ASN A 79 6.60 9.15 11.04
C ASN A 79 8.14 9.30 11.14
N GLY A 80 8.87 9.02 10.05
CA GLY A 80 10.33 9.13 10.00
C GLY A 80 11.07 7.85 10.39
N GLU A 81 10.36 6.77 10.72
CA GLU A 81 10.93 5.47 11.11
C GLU A 81 10.53 4.37 10.13
N GLU A 82 11.36 3.32 10.01
CA GLU A 82 11.08 2.12 9.22
C GLU A 82 10.10 1.16 9.89
#